data_AF-A0A3N5RMR8-F1
#
_entry.id   AF-A0A3N5RMR8-F1
#
_cell.length_a   1.000
_cell.length_b   1.000
_cell.length_c   1.000
_cell.angle_alpha   90.00
_cell.angle_beta   90.00
_cell.angle_gamma   90.00
#
_symmetry.space_group_name_H-M   'P 1'
#
loop_
_entity.id
_entity.type
_entity.pdbx_description
1 polymer ?
#
loop_
_entity_poly.entity_id
_entity_poly.type
_entity_poly.pdbx_seq_one_letter_code
_entity_poly.pdbx_strand_id
1 'polypeptide(L)'
;MECWTCRSNSGEKRISPGPTIFEGQYWFVEHAYPVKVIGWLVIVLQRHAEALHELTAEEFAELGQIQARLIPLLHEELHCEKEYISCYAEMEHFRHVHVHVFARPADLPDNLKGGHSFALLKVTPEEAVPPKEIVAFCELLKNKFAYMPG
;
A
#
# COMPACT_ATOMS: atom_id res chain seq x y z
N MET A 1 -17.12 4.38 15.31
CA MET A 1 -17.21 3.34 14.28
C MET A 1 -15.94 2.51 14.37
N GLU A 2 -15.99 1.19 14.15
CA GLU A 2 -14.78 0.36 14.19
C GLU A 2 -13.91 0.64 12.95
N CYS A 3 -12.65 1.05 13.16
CA CYS A 3 -11.68 1.28 12.10
C CYS A 3 -10.69 0.12 12.04
N TRP A 4 -10.74 -0.67 10.96
CA TRP A 4 -9.84 -1.82 10.80
C TRP A 4 -8.40 -1.39 10.52
N THR A 5 -8.19 -0.22 9.92
CA THR A 5 -6.85 0.36 9.76
C THR A 5 -6.20 0.65 11.12
N CYS A 6 -6.92 1.24 12.07
CA CYS A 6 -6.42 1.45 13.43
C CYS A 6 -6.06 0.13 14.14
N ARG A 7 -6.90 -0.90 14.00
CA ARG A 7 -6.63 -2.24 14.57
C ARG A 7 -5.41 -2.91 13.93
N SER A 8 -5.18 -2.67 12.64
CA SER A 8 -3.99 -3.16 11.95
C SER A 8 -2.73 -2.41 12.38
N ASN A 9 -2.80 -1.07 12.46
CA ASN A 9 -1.70 -0.22 12.90
C ASN A 9 -1.26 -0.51 14.34
N SER A 10 -2.22 -0.81 15.24
CA SER A 10 -1.91 -1.19 16.62
C SER A 10 -1.39 -2.62 16.77
N GLY A 11 -1.43 -3.43 15.69
CA GLY A 11 -1.09 -4.84 15.71
C GLY A 11 -2.20 -5.76 16.27
N GLU A 12 -3.33 -5.21 16.72
CA GLU A 12 -4.46 -6.00 17.26
C GLU A 12 -5.02 -6.97 16.21
N LYS A 13 -5.15 -6.50 14.96
CA LYS A 13 -5.63 -7.32 13.84
C LYS A 13 -5.01 -6.85 12.53
N ARG A 14 -3.89 -7.46 12.16
CA ARG A 14 -3.17 -7.18 10.90
C ARG A 14 -4.02 -7.50 9.67
N ILE A 15 -4.02 -6.59 8.69
CA ILE A 15 -4.65 -6.80 7.38
C ILE A 15 -3.70 -7.52 6.42
N SER A 16 -2.50 -6.96 6.23
CA SER A 16 -1.45 -7.59 5.42
C SER A 16 -0.92 -8.84 6.11
N PRO A 17 -0.76 -9.96 5.41
CA PRO A 17 -0.11 -11.15 5.96
C PRO A 17 1.42 -10.98 6.04
N GLY A 18 2.00 -10.04 5.29
CA GLY A 18 3.44 -9.76 5.31
C GLY A 18 3.84 -8.81 6.45
N PRO A 19 5.15 -8.75 6.76
CA PRO A 19 5.67 -7.73 7.67
C PRO A 19 5.48 -6.33 7.08
N THR A 20 5.49 -5.33 7.96
CA THR A 20 5.57 -3.91 7.59
C THR A 20 6.85 -3.68 6.79
N ILE A 21 6.71 -3.10 5.59
CA ILE A 21 7.81 -2.86 4.65
C ILE A 21 8.67 -1.69 5.14
N PHE A 22 8.02 -0.64 5.61
CA PHE A 22 8.69 0.54 6.18
C PHE A 22 7.82 1.15 7.28
N GLU A 23 8.46 1.57 8.36
CA GLU A 23 7.85 2.33 9.45
C GLU A 23 8.59 3.67 9.53
N GLY A 24 7.88 4.73 9.14
CA GLY A 24 8.33 6.10 9.26
C GLY A 24 7.89 6.75 10.57
N GLN A 25 8.02 8.06 10.64
CA GLN A 25 7.56 8.86 11.77
C GLN A 25 6.01 8.98 11.80
N TYR A 26 5.38 9.12 10.63
CA TYR A 26 3.95 9.35 10.48
C TYR A 26 3.24 8.27 9.68
N TRP A 27 3.98 7.45 8.92
CA TRP A 27 3.40 6.50 7.96
C TRP A 27 3.95 5.08 8.14
N PHE A 28 3.11 4.10 7.83
CA PHE A 28 3.53 2.73 7.53
C PHE A 28 3.46 2.48 6.02
N VAL A 29 4.34 1.62 5.51
CA VAL A 29 4.21 1.00 4.18
C VAL A 29 3.88 -0.47 4.37
N GLU A 30 2.73 -0.88 3.84
CA GLU A 30 2.20 -2.23 3.93
C GLU A 30 1.79 -2.73 2.53
N HIS A 31 1.63 -4.05 2.38
CA HIS A 31 1.02 -4.61 1.18
C HIS A 31 -0.51 -4.66 1.35
N ALA A 32 -1.25 -4.28 0.32
CA ALA A 32 -2.71 -4.44 0.32
C ALA A 32 -3.07 -5.93 0.30
N TYR A 33 -4.11 -6.32 1.05
CA TYR A 33 -4.58 -7.69 1.05
C TYR A 33 -6.06 -7.75 1.42
N PRO A 34 -6.86 -8.64 0.80
CA PRO A 34 -6.52 -9.52 -0.33
C PRO A 34 -6.41 -8.75 -1.66
N VAL A 35 -5.62 -9.27 -2.61
CA VAL A 35 -5.44 -8.66 -3.93
C VAL A 35 -5.08 -9.72 -4.98
N LYS A 36 -5.50 -9.51 -6.23
CA LYS A 36 -5.27 -10.43 -7.36
C LYS A 36 -3.84 -10.44 -7.91
N VAL A 37 -3.07 -9.40 -7.61
CA VAL A 37 -1.74 -9.16 -8.18
C VAL A 37 -0.77 -8.68 -7.11
N ILE A 38 0.51 -9.00 -7.27
CA ILE A 38 1.58 -8.49 -6.41
C ILE A 38 1.91 -7.04 -6.78
N GLY A 39 2.46 -6.27 -5.85
CA GLY A 39 2.88 -4.88 -6.11
C GLY A 39 1.77 -3.84 -5.90
N TRP A 40 0.69 -4.21 -5.19
CA TRP A 40 -0.29 -3.25 -4.68
C TRP A 40 0.00 -2.96 -3.22
N LEU A 41 0.60 -1.80 -2.98
CA LEU A 41 0.95 -1.34 -1.64
C LEU A 41 0.01 -0.26 -1.14
N VAL A 42 0.06 -0.01 0.17
CA VAL A 42 -0.59 1.12 0.83
C VAL A 42 0.40 1.83 1.75
N ILE A 43 0.41 3.17 1.66
CA ILE A 43 1.08 4.04 2.62
C ILE A 43 0.01 4.54 3.59
N VAL A 44 0.06 4.10 4.84
CA VAL A 44 -1.02 4.22 5.82
C VAL A 44 -0.62 5.20 6.92
N LEU A 45 -1.44 6.22 7.18
CA LEU A 45 -1.15 7.17 8.26
C LEU A 45 -1.20 6.42 9.60
N GLN A 46 -0.23 6.64 10.48
CA GLN A 46 -0.18 5.91 11.74
C GLN A 46 -1.34 6.31 12.67
N ARG A 47 -1.50 7.63 12.88
CA ARG A 47 -2.65 8.18 13.60
C ARG A 47 -3.91 8.08 12.75
N HIS A 48 -5.06 8.14 13.42
CA HIS A 48 -6.33 8.24 12.73
C HIS A 48 -6.56 9.65 12.18
N ALA A 49 -6.92 9.72 10.90
CA ALA A 49 -7.46 10.88 10.20
C ALA A 49 -8.37 10.35 9.10
N GLU A 50 -9.51 10.99 8.84
CA GLU A 50 -10.40 10.56 7.76
C GLU A 50 -10.11 11.32 6.47
N ALA A 51 -9.60 12.55 6.55
CA ALA A 51 -9.48 13.45 5.41
C ALA A 51 -8.08 14.04 5.24
N LEU A 52 -7.68 14.25 3.97
CA LEU A 52 -6.36 14.80 3.63
C LEU A 52 -6.13 16.23 4.14
N HIS A 53 -7.19 17.02 4.35
CA HIS A 53 -7.05 18.38 4.90
C HIS A 53 -6.75 18.40 6.42
N GLU A 54 -6.76 17.23 7.07
CA GLU A 54 -6.37 17.07 8.47
C GLU A 54 -4.89 16.75 8.63
N LEU A 55 -4.16 16.54 7.53
CA LEU A 55 -2.73 16.24 7.56
C LEU A 55 -1.90 17.50 7.78
N THR A 56 -0.79 17.34 8.49
CA THR A 56 0.20 18.41 8.65
C THR A 56 1.15 18.48 7.46
N ALA A 57 1.91 19.57 7.36
CA ALA A 57 2.91 19.73 6.32
C ALA A 57 4.02 18.67 6.43
N GLU A 58 4.39 18.28 7.64
CA GLU A 58 5.40 17.26 7.92
C GLU A 58 4.92 15.86 7.49
N GLU A 59 3.65 15.55 7.73
CA GLU A 59 3.03 14.30 7.27
C GLU A 59 3.03 14.21 5.74
N PHE A 60 2.69 15.31 5.05
CA PHE A 60 2.80 15.36 3.58
C PHE A 60 4.25 15.28 3.08
N ALA A 61 5.20 15.91 3.78
CA ALA A 61 6.61 15.87 3.42
C ALA A 61 7.17 14.45 3.49
N GLU A 62 6.90 13.72 4.58
CA GLU A 62 7.34 12.33 4.72
C GLU A 62 6.65 11.43 3.67
N LEU A 63 5.36 11.64 3.39
CA LEU A 63 4.66 10.90 2.35
C LEU A 63 5.35 11.04 0.98
N GLY A 64 5.76 12.26 0.62
CA GLY A 64 6.51 12.52 -0.62
C GLY A 64 7.87 11.83 -0.65
N GLN A 65 8.60 11.82 0.47
CA GLN A 65 9.88 11.11 0.59
C GLN A 65 9.72 9.59 0.46
N ILE A 66 8.70 9.02 1.09
CA ILE A 66 8.37 7.60 0.96
C ILE A 66 8.07 7.27 -0.50
N GLN A 67 7.22 8.06 -1.18
CA GLN A 67 6.88 7.86 -2.59
C GLN A 67 8.12 7.94 -3.49
N ALA A 68 8.98 8.93 -3.29
CA ALA A 68 10.21 9.11 -4.08
C ALA A 68 11.16 7.91 -3.99
N ARG A 69 11.17 7.19 -2.87
CA ARG A 69 11.95 5.96 -2.67
C ARG A 69 11.21 4.71 -3.15
N LEU A 70 9.92 4.62 -2.86
CA LEU A 70 9.11 3.42 -3.13
C LEU A 70 8.90 3.18 -4.62
N ILE A 71 8.63 4.25 -5.38
CA ILE A 71 8.25 4.15 -6.79
C ILE A 71 9.38 3.55 -7.65
N PRO A 72 10.63 4.05 -7.61
CA PRO A 72 11.73 3.45 -8.37
C PRO A 72 12.02 2.01 -7.96
N LEU A 73 11.91 1.71 -6.66
CA LEU A 73 12.11 0.36 -6.13
C LEU A 73 11.07 -0.62 -6.68
N LEU A 74 9.78 -0.23 -6.71
CA LEU A 74 8.74 -1.06 -7.31
C LEU A 74 9.00 -1.33 -8.79
N HIS A 75 9.44 -0.32 -9.54
CA HIS A 75 9.82 -0.51 -10.94
C HIS A 75 11.03 -1.44 -11.10
N GLU A 76 12.04 -1.35 -10.23
CA GLU A 76 13.19 -2.27 -10.23
C GLU A 76 12.77 -3.71 -9.97
N GLU A 77 11.93 -3.95 -8.95
CA GLU A 77 11.54 -5.32 -8.57
C GLU A 77 10.52 -5.96 -9.51
N LEU A 78 9.60 -5.18 -10.06
CA LEU A 78 8.44 -5.70 -10.79
C LEU A 78 8.48 -5.41 -12.29
N HIS A 79 9.41 -4.57 -12.75
CA HIS A 79 9.49 -4.11 -14.14
C HIS A 79 8.12 -3.62 -14.67
N CYS A 80 7.37 -2.94 -13.79
CA CYS A 80 6.04 -2.46 -14.11
C CYS A 80 6.09 -1.37 -15.18
N GLU A 81 5.04 -1.24 -15.99
CA GLU A 81 4.98 -0.23 -17.05
C GLU A 81 4.70 1.17 -16.48
N LYS A 82 3.97 1.24 -15.36
CA LYS A 82 3.59 2.51 -14.72
C LYS A 82 3.12 2.28 -13.28
N GLU A 83 3.22 3.31 -12.44
CA GLU A 83 2.69 3.31 -11.08
C GLU A 83 1.45 4.20 -10.98
N TYR A 84 0.44 3.74 -10.24
CA TYR A 84 -0.75 4.53 -9.91
C TYR A 84 -0.71 4.90 -8.43
N ILE A 85 -1.03 6.16 -8.14
CA ILE A 85 -1.21 6.68 -6.78
C ILE A 85 -2.64 7.17 -6.65
N SER A 86 -3.34 6.73 -5.60
CA SER A 86 -4.71 7.16 -5.34
C SER A 86 -5.03 7.12 -3.85
N CYS A 87 -5.86 8.05 -3.40
CA CYS A 87 -6.35 8.14 -2.03
C CYS A 87 -7.85 8.44 -2.07
N TYR A 88 -8.65 7.49 -1.64
CA TYR A 88 -10.10 7.64 -1.52
C TYR A 88 -10.51 7.59 -0.04
N ALA A 89 -10.13 6.52 0.66
CA ALA A 89 -10.37 6.35 2.11
C ALA A 89 -11.84 6.50 2.54
N GLU A 90 -12.79 6.07 1.70
CA GLU A 90 -14.24 6.22 1.97
C GLU A 90 -14.96 4.92 2.33
N MET A 91 -14.31 3.76 2.13
CA MET A 91 -14.93 2.46 2.37
C MET A 91 -15.26 2.28 3.86
N GLU A 92 -16.40 1.67 4.16
CA GLU A 92 -16.78 1.29 5.52
C GLU A 92 -15.64 0.53 6.21
N HIS A 93 -15.39 0.82 7.50
CA HIS A 93 -14.25 0.35 8.30
C HIS A 93 -12.85 0.83 7.86
N PHE A 94 -12.71 1.46 6.70
CA PHE A 94 -11.46 1.99 6.13
C PHE A 94 -11.48 3.50 5.91
N ARG A 95 -12.36 4.23 6.62
CA ARG A 95 -12.36 5.68 6.73
C ARG A 95 -11.16 6.13 7.56
N HIS A 96 -9.99 6.03 6.95
CA HIS A 96 -8.68 6.29 7.54
C HIS A 96 -7.73 6.59 6.39
N VAL A 97 -6.99 7.70 6.44
CA VAL A 97 -6.10 8.11 5.35
C VAL A 97 -5.06 7.03 5.03
N HIS A 98 -5.17 6.47 3.84
CA HIS A 98 -4.18 5.58 3.24
C HIS A 98 -4.08 5.86 1.74
N VAL A 99 -2.86 5.81 1.22
CA VAL A 99 -2.56 6.06 -0.18
C VAL A 99 -2.21 4.74 -0.83
N HIS A 100 -2.98 4.33 -1.83
CA HIS A 100 -2.64 3.18 -2.66
C HIS A 100 -1.49 3.52 -3.61
N VAL A 101 -0.54 2.60 -3.72
CA VAL A 101 0.53 2.63 -4.72
C VAL A 101 0.48 1.31 -5.47
N PHE A 102 0.10 1.34 -6.74
CA PHE A 102 -0.04 0.14 -7.57
C PHE A 102 0.99 0.14 -8.71
N ALA A 103 1.93 -0.80 -8.66
CA ALA A 103 2.88 -1.08 -9.74
C ALA A 103 2.17 -1.87 -10.86
N ARG A 104 1.68 -1.15 -11.89
CA ARG A 104 0.87 -1.72 -12.96
C ARG A 104 1.71 -2.56 -13.93
N PRO A 105 1.40 -3.85 -14.13
CA PRO A 105 2.01 -4.67 -15.17
C PRO A 105 1.75 -4.16 -16.59
N ALA A 106 2.69 -4.42 -17.51
CA ALA A 106 2.57 -3.99 -18.91
C ALA A 106 1.41 -4.67 -19.64
N ASP A 107 1.10 -5.91 -19.26
CA ASP A 107 0.05 -6.74 -19.83
C ASP A 107 -1.31 -6.58 -19.12
N LEU A 108 -1.46 -5.57 -18.24
CA LEU A 108 -2.74 -5.33 -17.58
C LEU A 108 -3.84 -5.03 -18.64
N PRO A 109 -4.96 -5.79 -18.65
CA PRO A 109 -6.05 -5.56 -19.58
C PRO A 109 -6.58 -4.11 -19.56
N ASP A 110 -6.92 -3.57 -20.73
CA ASP A 110 -7.36 -2.18 -20.87
C ASP A 110 -8.57 -1.83 -20.00
N ASN A 111 -9.51 -2.77 -19.85
CA ASN A 111 -10.70 -2.60 -19.00
C ASN A 111 -10.40 -2.60 -17.50
N LEU A 112 -9.16 -2.87 -17.09
CA LEU A 112 -8.68 -2.80 -15.71
C LEU A 112 -7.70 -1.64 -15.50
N LYS A 113 -7.44 -0.79 -16.50
CA LYS A 113 -6.55 0.37 -16.35
C LYS A 113 -7.23 1.53 -15.61
N GLY A 114 -6.42 2.44 -15.06
CA GLY A 114 -6.90 3.57 -14.27
C GLY A 114 -7.68 3.13 -13.03
N GLY A 115 -8.73 3.87 -12.66
CA GLY A 115 -9.54 3.56 -11.47
C GLY A 115 -10.24 2.19 -11.52
N HIS A 116 -10.38 1.57 -12.70
CA HIS A 116 -10.93 0.21 -12.82
C HIS A 116 -10.02 -0.87 -12.22
N SER A 117 -8.74 -0.57 -11.99
CA SER A 117 -7.80 -1.51 -11.37
C SER A 117 -8.21 -1.91 -9.95
N PHE A 118 -9.02 -1.12 -9.27
CA PHE A 118 -9.58 -1.46 -7.95
C PHE A 118 -10.46 -2.70 -7.95
N ALA A 119 -10.91 -3.19 -9.11
CA ALA A 119 -11.52 -4.51 -9.23
C ALA A 119 -10.56 -5.63 -8.79
N LEU A 120 -9.24 -5.44 -8.89
CA LEU A 120 -8.22 -6.39 -8.46
C LEU A 120 -8.12 -6.55 -6.93
N LEU A 121 -8.71 -5.63 -6.15
CA LEU A 121 -8.81 -5.72 -4.69
C LEU A 121 -10.10 -6.43 -4.24
N LYS A 122 -11.04 -6.66 -5.16
CA LYS A 122 -12.33 -7.31 -4.88
C LYS A 122 -12.27 -8.77 -5.29
N VAL A 123 -11.50 -9.56 -4.52
CA VAL A 123 -11.20 -10.96 -4.83
C VAL A 123 -11.65 -11.91 -3.72
N THR A 124 -11.95 -13.15 -4.10
CA THR A 124 -12.08 -14.23 -3.12
C THR A 124 -10.69 -14.70 -2.63
N PRO A 125 -10.61 -15.45 -1.51
CA PRO A 125 -9.34 -16.01 -1.06
C PRO A 125 -8.62 -16.88 -2.10
N GLU A 126 -9.36 -17.56 -2.97
CA GLU A 126 -8.82 -18.44 -4.02
C GLU A 126 -8.25 -17.65 -5.21
N GLU A 127 -8.76 -16.43 -5.45
CA GLU A 127 -8.29 -15.53 -6.49
C GLU A 127 -7.14 -14.62 -6.04
N ALA A 128 -6.94 -14.49 -4.73
CA ALA A 128 -5.91 -13.64 -4.15
C ALA A 128 -4.51 -14.26 -4.32
N VAL A 129 -3.50 -13.40 -4.38
CA VAL A 129 -2.10 -13.82 -4.29
C VAL A 129 -1.89 -14.59 -2.98
N PRO A 130 -1.27 -15.77 -3.00
CA PRO A 130 -1.06 -16.57 -1.80
C PRO A 130 -0.31 -15.78 -0.70
N PRO A 131 -0.69 -15.88 0.58
CA PRO A 131 -0.05 -15.14 1.67
C PRO A 131 1.47 -15.29 1.72
N LYS A 132 2.01 -16.47 1.40
CA LYS A 132 3.45 -16.73 1.36
C LYS A 132 4.19 -15.85 0.35
N GLU A 133 3.57 -15.51 -0.77
CA GLU A 133 4.15 -14.65 -1.81
C GLU A 133 4.14 -13.20 -1.37
N ILE A 134 3.06 -12.76 -0.72
CA ILE A 134 2.98 -11.44 -0.08
C ILE A 134 4.07 -11.28 0.99
N VAL A 135 4.23 -12.28 1.87
CA VAL A 135 5.27 -12.27 2.91
C VAL A 135 6.67 -12.16 2.28
N ALA A 136 6.97 -12.98 1.27
CA ALA A 136 8.28 -12.96 0.62
C ALA A 136 8.58 -11.61 -0.05
N PHE A 137 7.59 -11.01 -0.71
CA PHE A 137 7.74 -9.71 -1.36
C PHE A 137 7.88 -8.56 -0.35
N CYS A 138 7.12 -8.59 0.75
CA CYS A 138 7.28 -7.63 1.84
C CYS A 138 8.69 -7.70 2.46
N GLU A 139 9.23 -8.90 2.71
CA GLU A 139 10.60 -9.07 3.24
C GLU A 139 11.66 -8.55 2.25
N LEU A 140 11.50 -8.82 0.96
CA LEU A 140 12.38 -8.29 -0.09
C LEU A 140 12.41 -6.75 -0.06
N LEU A 141 11.24 -6.12 -0.11
CA LEU A 141 11.13 -4.65 -0.11
C LEU A 141 11.64 -4.05 1.20
N LYS A 142 11.32 -4.65 2.35
CA LYS A 142 11.79 -4.21 3.67
C LYS A 142 13.31 -4.16 3.73
N ASN A 143 13.97 -5.23 3.25
CA ASN A 143 15.42 -5.27 3.20
C ASN A 143 15.97 -4.16 2.30
N LYS A 144 15.42 -3.97 1.10
CA LYS A 144 15.89 -2.90 0.19
C LYS A 144 15.64 -1.50 0.75
N PHE A 145 14.49 -1.27 1.41
CA PHE A 145 14.18 0.01 2.05
C PHE A 145 15.19 0.41 3.12
N ALA A 146 15.69 -0.55 3.91
CA ALA A 146 16.66 -0.29 4.97
C ALA A 146 18.01 0.26 4.47
N TYR A 147 18.35 0.04 3.20
CA TYR A 147 19.65 0.41 2.62
C TYR A 147 19.58 1.57 1.61
N MET A 148 18.41 2.17 1.38
CA MET A 148 18.31 3.34 0.49
C MET A 148 18.78 4.62 1.22
N PRO A 149 19.69 5.42 0.62
CA PRO A 149 20.07 6.71 1.19
C PRO A 149 18.86 7.66 1.27
N GLY A 150 18.82 8.46 2.34
CA GLY A 150 17.79 9.47 2.60
C GLY A 150 17.99 10.76 1.81
#